data_AF-A0A953TYM5-F1
#
_entry.id   AF-A0A953TYM5-F1
#
_cell.length_a   1.000
_cell.length_b   1.000
_cell.length_c   1.000
_cell.angle_alpha   90.00
_cell.angle_beta   90.00
_cell.angle_gamma   90.00
#
_symmetry.space_group_name_H-M   'P 1'
#
loop_
_entity.id
_entity.type
_entity.pdbx_description
1 polymer ?
#
loop_
_entity_poly.entity_id
_entity_poly.type
_entity_poly.pdbx_seq_one_letter_code
_entity_poly.pdbx_strand_id
1 'polypeptide(L)'
;MASPCIGLNREPHGQAMVETALILPLLLGLVFNVINFGFFFLVALNITAAPRSGVLYSILGSATPINVDLATAGPPDTPSPAITVSGVTLQDLNGALANGLSAGVQVCTAKSGTTSTGSPCTPPAGGSGVVLGTVCTGWNGSPSYTPACDPEAPSFVLNRVDITYTFSPPLDQRLFNLVLLATPICTGTGGSVTCTFHRQVSMRVMN
;
A
#
# COMPACT_ATOMS: atom_id res chain seq x y z
N MET A 1 80.22 -24.95 -9.89
CA MET A 1 79.25 -24.29 -10.81
C MET A 1 77.86 -24.70 -10.36
N ALA A 2 77.09 -23.74 -9.84
CA ALA A 2 75.77 -23.96 -9.28
C ALA A 2 74.71 -23.94 -10.38
N SER A 3 73.74 -24.87 -10.33
CA SER A 3 72.35 -24.59 -9.93
C SER A 3 71.41 -25.70 -10.44
N PRO A 4 70.60 -26.35 -9.58
CA PRO A 4 69.46 -27.16 -10.00
C PRO A 4 68.18 -26.32 -9.88
N CYS A 5 67.54 -25.99 -11.00
CA CYS A 5 66.19 -25.43 -10.99
C CYS A 5 65.18 -26.55 -10.79
N ILE A 6 64.83 -26.84 -9.52
CA ILE A 6 63.69 -27.70 -9.19
C ILE A 6 62.41 -26.86 -9.36
N GLY A 7 61.62 -27.20 -10.37
CA GLY A 7 60.29 -26.60 -10.58
C GLY A 7 59.32 -27.20 -9.58
N LEU A 8 58.94 -26.43 -8.55
CA LEU A 8 57.83 -26.78 -7.67
C LEU A 8 56.53 -26.70 -8.48
N ASN A 9 56.00 -27.85 -8.89
CA ASN A 9 54.69 -27.95 -9.51
C ASN A 9 53.64 -27.75 -8.41
N ARG A 10 53.07 -26.54 -8.34
CA ARG A 10 52.06 -26.15 -7.34
C ARG A 10 50.70 -26.61 -7.85
N GLU A 11 50.17 -27.68 -7.28
CA GLU A 11 48.87 -28.23 -7.65
C GLU A 11 47.72 -27.29 -7.22
N PRO A 12 46.84 -26.84 -8.13
CA PRO A 12 45.80 -25.84 -7.84
C PRO A 12 44.54 -26.43 -7.18
N HIS A 13 44.68 -27.37 -6.24
CA HIS A 13 43.55 -28.12 -5.67
C HIS A 13 42.69 -27.37 -4.63
N GLY A 14 43.02 -26.10 -4.30
CA GLY A 14 42.23 -25.28 -3.38
C GLY A 14 41.58 -24.03 -3.99
N GLN A 15 41.93 -23.69 -5.23
CA GLN A 15 41.52 -22.42 -5.84
C GLN A 15 40.00 -22.36 -6.09
N ALA A 16 39.41 -23.47 -6.55
CA ALA A 16 37.98 -23.55 -6.81
C ALA A 16 37.11 -23.44 -5.53
N MET A 17 37.60 -23.94 -4.39
CA MET A 17 36.90 -23.78 -3.10
C MET A 17 36.92 -22.32 -2.64
N VAL A 18 38.06 -21.63 -2.78
CA VAL A 18 38.18 -20.22 -2.39
C VAL A 18 37.33 -19.31 -3.28
N GLU A 19 37.31 -19.59 -4.59
CA GLU A 19 36.50 -18.84 -5.55
C GLU A 19 34.99 -19.01 -5.27
N THR A 20 34.54 -20.24 -5.01
CA THR A 20 33.14 -20.50 -4.67
C THR A 20 32.76 -19.90 -3.31
N ALA A 21 33.66 -19.95 -2.32
CA ALA A 21 33.45 -19.35 -1.00
C ALA A 21 33.30 -17.83 -1.04
N LEU A 22 33.89 -17.15 -2.04
CA LEU A 22 33.74 -15.70 -2.23
C LEU A 22 32.53 -15.33 -3.08
N ILE A 23 32.16 -16.14 -4.09
CA ILE A 23 31.01 -15.86 -4.96
C ILE A 23 29.68 -16.16 -4.26
N LEU A 24 29.61 -17.24 -3.48
CA LEU A 24 28.38 -17.67 -2.80
C LEU A 24 27.73 -16.60 -1.90
N PRO A 25 28.45 -15.89 -1.01
CA PRO A 25 27.84 -14.83 -0.21
C PRO A 25 27.35 -13.65 -1.05
N LEU A 26 28.03 -13.32 -2.16
CA LEU A 26 27.58 -12.27 -3.08
C LEU A 26 26.27 -12.68 -3.80
N LEU A 27 26.21 -13.91 -4.30
CA LEU A 27 25.03 -14.44 -5.01
C LEU A 27 23.83 -14.56 -4.06
N LEU A 28 24.05 -15.04 -2.84
CA LEU A 28 23.02 -15.14 -1.81
C LEU A 28 22.49 -13.76 -1.40
N GLY A 29 23.38 -12.78 -1.25
CA GLY A 29 22.98 -11.40 -0.97
C GLY A 29 22.13 -10.79 -2.08
N LEU A 30 22.43 -11.10 -3.35
CA LEU A 30 21.61 -10.67 -4.49
C LEU A 30 20.23 -11.31 -4.46
N VAL A 31 20.15 -12.63 -4.24
CA VAL A 31 18.86 -13.36 -4.18
C VAL A 31 17.97 -12.81 -3.07
N PHE A 32 18.52 -12.54 -1.88
CA PHE A 32 17.76 -11.97 -0.77
C PHE A 32 17.23 -10.56 -1.07
N ASN A 33 18.01 -9.72 -1.74
CA ASN A 33 17.51 -8.41 -2.20
C ASN A 33 16.36 -8.57 -3.22
N VAL A 34 16.45 -9.53 -4.14
CA VAL A 34 15.39 -9.80 -5.13
C VAL A 34 14.10 -10.28 -4.46
N ILE A 35 14.19 -11.15 -3.45
CA ILE A 35 13.02 -11.62 -2.70
C ILE A 35 12.31 -10.45 -2.00
N ASN A 36 13.08 -9.57 -1.34
CA ASN A 36 12.53 -8.38 -0.68
C ASN A 36 11.88 -7.41 -1.68
N PHE A 37 12.50 -7.21 -2.85
CA PHE A 37 11.92 -6.40 -3.93
C PHE A 37 10.64 -7.02 -4.51
N GLY A 38 10.61 -8.34 -4.70
CA GLY A 38 9.41 -9.07 -5.14
C GLY A 38 8.26 -8.93 -4.15
N PHE A 39 8.53 -9.03 -2.85
CA PHE A 39 7.54 -8.82 -1.81
C PHE A 39 6.98 -7.38 -1.82
N PHE A 40 7.85 -6.38 -1.96
CA PHE A 40 7.43 -4.99 -2.11
C PHE A 40 6.47 -4.79 -3.29
N PHE A 41 6.76 -5.41 -4.44
CA PHE A 41 5.89 -5.30 -5.61
C PHE A 41 4.54 -5.99 -5.40
N LEU A 42 4.53 -7.16 -4.75
CA LEU A 42 3.30 -7.84 -4.35
C LEU A 42 2.43 -6.94 -3.45
N VAL A 43 3.03 -6.27 -2.46
CA VAL A 43 2.32 -5.34 -1.59
C VAL A 43 1.76 -4.16 -2.38
N ALA A 44 2.57 -3.54 -3.24
CA ALA A 44 2.16 -2.40 -4.06
C ALA A 44 0.97 -2.72 -5.00
N LEU A 45 0.95 -3.92 -5.59
CA LEU A 45 -0.16 -4.37 -6.45
C LEU A 45 -1.47 -4.55 -5.68
N ASN A 46 -1.43 -5.21 -4.52
CA ASN A 46 -2.64 -5.49 -3.74
C ASN A 46 -3.26 -4.20 -3.16
N ILE A 47 -2.43 -3.30 -2.63
CA ILE A 47 -2.87 -1.97 -2.16
C ILE A 47 -3.39 -1.11 -3.31
N THR A 48 -2.97 -1.41 -4.54
CA THR A 48 -3.45 -0.73 -5.73
C THR A 48 -4.86 -1.19 -6.15
N ALA A 49 -5.18 -2.46 -5.97
CA ALA A 49 -6.48 -3.00 -6.33
C ALA A 49 -7.56 -2.70 -5.28
N ALA A 50 -7.26 -2.88 -3.99
CA ALA A 50 -8.23 -2.81 -2.89
C ALA A 50 -9.11 -1.53 -2.84
N PRO A 51 -8.57 -0.29 -2.85
CA PRO A 51 -9.39 0.92 -2.74
C PRO A 51 -10.31 1.12 -3.96
N ARG A 52 -9.97 0.51 -5.12
CA ARG A 52 -10.80 0.59 -6.32
C ARG A 52 -12.11 -0.17 -6.12
N SER A 53 -12.06 -1.40 -5.59
CA SER A 53 -13.26 -2.18 -5.29
C SER A 53 -14.11 -1.50 -4.22
N GLY A 54 -13.47 -0.95 -3.19
CA GLY A 54 -14.16 -0.20 -2.13
C GLY A 54 -14.92 1.02 -2.65
N VAL A 55 -14.27 1.88 -3.43
CA VAL A 55 -14.94 3.08 -3.93
C VAL A 55 -16.03 2.74 -4.96
N LEU A 56 -15.86 1.67 -5.75
CA LEU A 56 -16.92 1.14 -6.63
C LEU A 56 -18.13 0.69 -5.81
N TYR A 57 -17.92 -0.03 -4.72
CA TYR A 57 -19.00 -0.40 -3.82
C TYR A 57 -19.67 0.82 -3.17
N SER A 58 -18.89 1.87 -2.86
CA SER A 58 -19.42 3.12 -2.29
C SER A 58 -20.41 3.85 -3.21
N ILE A 59 -20.26 3.73 -4.54
CA ILE A 59 -21.13 4.37 -5.53
C ILE A 59 -22.27 3.45 -5.99
N LEU A 60 -22.08 2.13 -5.99
CA LEU A 60 -23.09 1.15 -6.43
C LEU A 60 -24.07 0.77 -5.31
N GLY A 61 -23.66 0.88 -4.05
CA GLY A 61 -24.49 0.46 -2.91
C GLY A 61 -24.77 -1.05 -2.91
N SER A 62 -25.79 -1.46 -2.16
CA SER A 62 -26.34 -2.82 -2.27
C SER A 62 -27.12 -2.92 -3.59
N ALA A 63 -26.51 -3.50 -4.63
CA ALA A 63 -27.00 -3.61 -6.01
C ALA A 63 -28.33 -4.41 -6.16
N THR A 64 -29.38 -3.95 -5.49
CA THR A 64 -30.73 -4.49 -5.55
C THR A 64 -31.67 -3.38 -6.01
N PRO A 65 -32.59 -3.63 -6.95
CA PRO A 65 -33.48 -2.61 -7.52
C PRO A 65 -34.42 -1.94 -6.50
N ILE A 66 -34.45 -2.43 -5.25
CA ILE A 66 -35.27 -1.92 -4.15
C ILE A 66 -34.49 -0.95 -3.24
N ASN A 67 -33.15 -1.04 -3.21
CA ASN A 67 -32.31 -0.18 -2.39
C ASN A 67 -31.53 0.80 -3.27
N VAL A 68 -31.98 2.05 -3.29
CA VAL A 68 -31.30 3.20 -3.93
C VAL A 68 -30.27 3.85 -3.01
N ASP A 69 -29.98 3.21 -1.88
CA ASP A 69 -29.20 3.80 -0.79
C ASP A 69 -27.70 3.52 -0.98
N LEU A 70 -26.86 4.55 -0.80
CA LEU A 70 -25.40 4.42 -0.87
C LEU A 70 -24.88 3.48 0.22
N ALA A 71 -23.77 2.79 -0.06
CA ALA A 71 -23.15 1.87 0.89
C ALA A 71 -22.62 2.60 2.13
N THR A 72 -22.84 1.98 3.30
CA THR A 72 -22.31 2.45 4.57
C THR A 72 -20.78 2.36 4.57
N ALA A 73 -20.12 3.40 5.08
CA ALA A 73 -18.67 3.52 5.12
C ALA A 73 -18.00 2.47 6.02
N GLY A 74 -18.64 2.11 7.14
CA GLY A 74 -18.15 1.11 8.09
C GLY A 74 -19.02 1.02 9.36
N PRO A 75 -18.60 0.27 10.38
CA PRO A 75 -17.29 -0.39 10.50
C PRO A 75 -17.09 -1.63 9.60
N PRO A 76 -15.84 -2.14 9.49
CA PRO A 76 -15.59 -3.47 8.94
C PRO A 76 -16.03 -4.51 9.98
N ASP A 77 -17.29 -4.95 9.89
CA ASP A 77 -17.88 -5.84 10.89
C ASP A 77 -17.39 -7.28 10.72
N THR A 78 -16.82 -7.91 11.75
CA THR A 78 -16.66 -9.37 11.78
C THR A 78 -17.96 -10.00 12.26
N PRO A 79 -18.48 -11.07 11.62
CA PRO A 79 -17.83 -11.93 10.62
C PRO A 79 -18.14 -11.61 9.14
N SER A 80 -18.90 -10.55 8.83
CA SER A 80 -19.28 -10.22 7.44
C SER A 80 -18.78 -8.84 6.99
N PRO A 81 -17.45 -8.62 6.89
CA PRO A 81 -16.89 -7.32 6.52
C PRO A 81 -17.26 -6.90 5.09
N ALA A 82 -17.76 -7.80 4.25
CA ALA A 82 -18.12 -7.51 2.87
C ALA A 82 -19.38 -6.62 2.66
N ILE A 83 -20.03 -6.15 3.73
CA ILE A 83 -21.24 -5.31 3.63
C ILE A 83 -20.96 -3.81 3.70
N THR A 84 -19.76 -3.40 4.12
CA THR A 84 -19.35 -1.98 4.22
C THR A 84 -18.18 -1.67 3.30
N VAL A 85 -18.01 -0.40 2.94
CA VAL A 85 -16.92 0.05 2.07
C VAL A 85 -15.56 -0.31 2.66
N SER A 86 -15.35 0.00 3.95
CA SER A 86 -14.10 -0.33 4.65
C SER A 86 -13.86 -1.84 4.73
N GLY A 87 -14.87 -2.65 4.98
CA GLY A 87 -14.67 -4.09 5.09
C GLY A 87 -14.44 -4.78 3.74
N VAL A 88 -15.05 -4.34 2.63
CA VAL A 88 -14.70 -4.81 1.28
C VAL A 88 -13.23 -4.50 0.95
N THR A 89 -12.78 -3.27 1.25
CA THR A 89 -11.37 -2.92 1.01
C THR A 89 -10.37 -3.74 1.81
N LEU A 90 -10.71 -4.10 3.05
CA LEU A 90 -9.85 -4.92 3.90
C LEU A 90 -9.89 -6.40 3.49
N GLN A 91 -11.03 -6.90 3.02
CA GLN A 91 -11.14 -8.27 2.50
C GLN A 91 -10.35 -8.49 1.22
N ASP A 92 -10.23 -7.48 0.36
CA ASP A 92 -9.34 -7.54 -0.80
C ASP A 92 -7.86 -7.72 -0.43
N LEU A 93 -7.47 -7.35 0.79
CA LEU A 93 -6.12 -7.57 1.32
C LEU A 93 -5.99 -8.88 2.13
N ASN A 94 -7.11 -9.53 2.44
CA ASN A 94 -7.12 -10.73 3.27
C ASN A 94 -6.54 -11.92 2.50
N GLY A 95 -5.61 -12.65 3.12
CA GLY A 95 -4.89 -13.76 2.48
C GLY A 95 -3.82 -13.34 1.46
N ALA A 96 -3.92 -12.14 0.88
CA ALA A 96 -2.88 -11.58 0.03
C ALA A 96 -1.71 -10.98 0.84
N LEU A 97 -2.01 -10.37 1.99
CA LEU A 97 -1.03 -9.75 2.89
C LEU A 97 -1.14 -10.32 4.30
N ALA A 98 0.00 -10.60 4.94
CA ALA A 98 0.06 -11.26 6.26
C ALA A 98 -0.72 -10.52 7.38
N ASN A 99 -0.91 -9.20 7.25
CA ASN A 99 -1.70 -8.37 8.17
C ASN A 99 -2.62 -7.39 7.40
N GLY A 100 -3.14 -7.80 6.24
CA GLY A 100 -3.95 -6.93 5.38
C GLY A 100 -5.17 -6.32 6.08
N LEU A 101 -5.79 -7.06 7.01
CA LEU A 101 -6.95 -6.61 7.79
C LEU A 101 -6.64 -5.50 8.79
N SER A 102 -5.36 -5.30 9.14
CA SER A 102 -4.91 -4.22 10.04
C SER A 102 -4.50 -2.96 9.29
N ALA A 103 -4.64 -2.93 7.96
CA ALA A 103 -4.40 -1.71 7.18
C ALA A 103 -5.36 -0.59 7.65
N GLY A 104 -4.83 0.65 7.72
CA GLY A 104 -5.63 1.82 7.99
C GLY A 104 -6.47 2.18 6.77
N VAL A 105 -7.78 2.26 6.91
CA VAL A 105 -8.70 2.65 5.82
C VAL A 105 -9.47 3.88 6.23
N GLN A 106 -9.50 4.89 5.37
CA GLN A 106 -10.37 6.04 5.50
C GLN A 106 -11.34 6.07 4.31
N VAL A 107 -12.62 6.17 4.61
CA VAL A 107 -13.68 6.25 3.60
C VAL A 107 -14.35 7.61 3.73
N CYS A 108 -14.40 8.33 2.62
CA CYS A 108 -15.13 9.57 2.46
C CYS A 108 -16.29 9.30 1.49
N THR A 109 -17.53 9.40 1.98
CA THR A 109 -18.72 9.08 1.18
C THR A 109 -19.86 10.05 1.49
N ALA A 110 -20.65 10.36 0.47
CA ALA A 110 -21.87 11.16 0.64
C ALA A 110 -22.86 10.52 1.62
N LYS A 111 -22.84 9.18 1.79
CA LYS A 111 -23.65 8.47 2.80
C LYS A 111 -23.33 8.88 4.24
N SER A 112 -22.08 9.24 4.51
CA SER A 112 -21.63 9.75 5.82
C SER A 112 -22.02 11.22 6.03
N GLY A 113 -22.45 11.88 4.96
CA GLY A 113 -22.83 13.28 4.90
C GLY A 113 -21.94 14.08 3.95
N THR A 114 -22.40 15.27 3.61
CA THR A 114 -21.65 16.28 2.86
C THR A 114 -21.61 17.57 3.65
N THR A 115 -20.47 18.25 3.68
CA THR A 115 -20.33 19.56 4.35
C THR A 115 -20.24 20.66 3.31
N SER A 116 -21.10 21.69 3.44
CA SER A 116 -21.26 22.77 2.46
C SER A 116 -20.54 24.08 2.78
N THR A 117 -19.84 24.16 3.91
CA THR A 117 -19.29 25.44 4.36
C THR A 117 -18.05 25.21 5.23
N GLY A 118 -16.87 25.59 4.73
CA GLY A 118 -15.64 25.69 5.55
C GLY A 118 -15.07 24.38 6.13
N SER A 119 -15.25 23.23 5.47
CA SER A 119 -14.71 21.92 5.91
C SER A 119 -13.86 21.29 4.79
N PRO A 120 -12.86 20.46 5.13
CA PRO A 120 -11.44 20.66 4.84
C PRO A 120 -11.04 20.16 3.45
N CYS A 121 -11.88 20.31 2.43
CA CYS A 121 -11.48 19.96 1.08
C CYS A 121 -10.73 21.13 0.44
N THR A 122 -9.62 20.84 -0.24
CA THR A 122 -8.87 21.87 -0.98
C THR A 122 -9.64 22.17 -2.26
N PRO A 123 -10.19 23.39 -2.44
CA PRO A 123 -10.83 23.72 -3.71
C PRO A 123 -9.78 23.63 -4.82
N PRO A 124 -10.15 23.16 -6.03
CA PRO A 124 -9.29 23.32 -7.20
C PRO A 124 -8.92 24.80 -7.33
N ALA A 125 -7.64 25.11 -7.54
CA ALA A 125 -7.17 26.49 -7.64
C ALA A 125 -8.03 27.27 -8.66
N GLY A 126 -8.89 28.18 -8.18
CA GLY A 126 -9.70 29.08 -9.01
C GLY A 126 -11.23 28.85 -9.06
N GLY A 127 -11.80 27.87 -8.35
CA GLY A 127 -13.26 27.64 -8.35
C GLY A 127 -14.03 28.45 -7.31
N SER A 128 -14.89 29.38 -7.75
CA SER A 128 -15.86 30.11 -6.90
C SER A 128 -17.24 29.46 -7.02
N GLY A 129 -17.45 28.34 -6.32
CA GLY A 129 -18.72 27.61 -6.27
C GLY A 129 -18.94 27.00 -4.88
N VAL A 130 -20.16 26.56 -4.57
CA VAL A 130 -20.42 25.79 -3.34
C VAL A 130 -19.71 24.45 -3.50
N VAL A 131 -18.60 24.28 -2.81
CA VAL A 131 -17.79 23.07 -2.93
C VAL A 131 -18.19 22.09 -1.84
N LEU A 132 -18.86 21.00 -2.23
CA LEU A 132 -19.24 19.94 -1.29
C LEU A 132 -18.10 18.92 -1.19
N GLY A 133 -17.65 18.69 0.05
CA GLY A 133 -16.81 17.55 0.40
C GLY A 133 -17.63 16.49 1.11
N THR A 134 -17.32 15.21 0.86
CA THR A 134 -17.87 14.10 1.65
C THR A 134 -17.22 14.04 3.03
N VAL A 135 -18.00 13.70 4.05
CA VAL A 135 -17.48 13.41 5.39
C VAL A 135 -16.67 12.11 5.35
N CYS A 136 -15.48 12.16 5.95
CA CYS A 136 -14.59 11.03 6.05
C CYS A 136 -14.63 10.38 7.43
N THR A 137 -14.52 9.06 7.44
CA THR A 137 -14.44 8.22 8.64
C THR A 137 -13.29 7.24 8.46
N GLY A 138 -12.47 7.08 9.50
CA GLY A 138 -11.28 6.24 9.48
C GLY A 138 -11.37 5.03 10.41
N TRP A 139 -10.71 3.94 10.04
CA TRP A 139 -10.62 2.68 10.79
C TRP A 139 -9.18 2.20 10.89
N ASN A 140 -8.90 1.35 11.88
CA ASN A 140 -7.58 0.76 12.15
C ASN A 140 -6.46 1.82 12.31
N GLY A 141 -6.77 2.96 12.94
CA GLY A 141 -5.81 4.04 13.13
C GLY A 141 -5.37 4.71 11.83
N SER A 142 -6.21 4.67 10.78
CA SER A 142 -5.94 5.36 9.51
C SER A 142 -5.60 6.84 9.75
N PRO A 143 -4.55 7.37 9.12
CA PRO A 143 -4.31 8.80 9.10
C PRO A 143 -5.53 9.54 8.52
N SER A 144 -5.77 10.76 8.99
CA SER A 144 -6.84 11.60 8.45
C SER A 144 -6.32 12.41 7.26
N TYR A 145 -6.78 12.03 6.07
CA TYR A 145 -6.54 12.72 4.82
C TYR A 145 -7.70 13.65 4.49
N THR A 146 -7.37 14.84 3.98
CA THR A 146 -8.37 15.80 3.53
C THR A 146 -8.98 15.35 2.20
N PRO A 147 -10.33 15.19 2.11
CA PRO A 147 -10.98 14.79 0.87
C PRO A 147 -10.81 15.88 -0.20
N ALA A 148 -10.84 15.49 -1.47
CA ALA A 148 -10.90 16.47 -2.55
C ALA A 148 -12.34 16.97 -2.73
N CYS A 149 -12.42 18.26 -3.02
CA CYS A 149 -13.63 18.99 -3.34
C CYS A 149 -14.12 18.65 -4.76
N ASP A 150 -15.43 18.47 -5.00
CA ASP A 150 -15.96 18.35 -6.37
C ASP A 150 -16.39 19.72 -6.93
N PRO A 151 -15.88 20.17 -8.09
CA PRO A 151 -16.33 21.40 -8.75
C PRO A 151 -17.77 21.34 -9.31
N GLU A 152 -18.36 20.15 -9.48
CA GLU A 152 -19.71 19.93 -10.05
C GLU A 152 -20.80 19.72 -8.98
N ALA A 153 -20.47 20.04 -7.73
CA ALA A 153 -21.43 20.08 -6.64
C ALA A 153 -22.55 21.13 -6.92
N PRO A 154 -23.82 20.87 -6.53
CA PRO A 154 -24.28 19.78 -5.68
C PRO A 154 -24.74 18.51 -6.41
N SER A 155 -24.75 18.50 -7.75
CA SER A 155 -25.29 17.39 -8.54
C SER A 155 -24.45 16.11 -8.45
N PHE A 156 -23.13 16.28 -8.34
CA PHE A 156 -22.18 15.21 -8.12
C PHE A 156 -21.32 15.52 -6.91
N VAL A 157 -20.99 14.47 -6.16
CA VAL A 157 -20.08 14.54 -5.04
C VAL A 157 -19.04 13.42 -5.19
N LEU A 158 -17.81 13.70 -4.77
CA LEU A 158 -16.69 12.80 -4.92
C LEU A 158 -16.58 11.87 -3.70
N ASN A 159 -16.88 10.59 -3.88
CA ASN A 159 -16.54 9.56 -2.90
C ASN A 159 -15.05 9.20 -3.03
N ARG A 160 -14.36 8.99 -1.92
CA ARG A 160 -12.95 8.61 -1.87
C ARG A 160 -12.74 7.47 -0.88
N VAL A 161 -11.84 6.57 -1.21
CA VAL A 161 -11.28 5.59 -0.26
C VAL A 161 -9.76 5.68 -0.27
N ASP A 162 -9.20 5.88 0.92
CA ASP A 162 -7.77 5.92 1.20
C ASP A 162 -7.38 4.68 1.99
N ILE A 163 -6.23 4.09 1.63
CA ILE A 163 -5.67 2.97 2.33
C ILE A 163 -4.21 3.23 2.67
N THR A 164 -3.86 2.95 3.92
CA THR A 164 -2.51 3.07 4.46
C THR A 164 -2.08 1.73 5.01
N TYR A 165 -1.01 1.16 4.47
CA TYR A 165 -0.47 -0.12 4.92
C TYR A 165 1.02 0.01 5.20
N THR A 166 1.42 -0.58 6.32
CA THR A 166 2.82 -0.65 6.72
C THR A 166 3.27 -2.09 6.63
N PHE A 167 4.42 -2.31 5.99
CA PHE A 167 5.00 -3.64 5.90
C PHE A 167 6.48 -3.61 6.29
N SER A 168 6.95 -4.74 6.82
CA SER A 168 8.36 -5.02 7.04
C SER A 168 8.75 -6.15 6.09
N PRO A 169 9.88 -6.04 5.37
CA PRO A 169 10.32 -7.07 4.45
C PRO A 169 10.64 -8.35 5.23
N PRO A 170 10.46 -9.53 4.62
CA PRO A 170 10.67 -10.81 5.30
C PRO A 170 12.12 -11.00 5.80
N LEU A 171 13.10 -10.44 5.09
CA LEU A 171 14.49 -10.40 5.53
C LEU A 171 14.81 -8.99 6.00
N ASP A 172 14.71 -8.75 7.31
CA ASP A 172 14.76 -7.41 7.90
C ASP A 172 16.17 -6.82 8.02
N GLN A 173 17.21 -7.54 7.61
CA GLN A 173 18.59 -7.04 7.69
C GLN A 173 18.85 -5.95 6.66
N ARG A 174 19.43 -4.82 7.09
CA ARG A 174 19.73 -3.65 6.23
C ARG A 174 20.50 -3.99 4.95
N LEU A 175 21.45 -4.94 5.00
CA LEU A 175 22.28 -5.34 3.85
C LEU A 175 21.47 -5.99 2.72
N PHE A 176 20.30 -6.57 3.03
CA PHE A 176 19.41 -7.20 2.05
C PHE A 176 18.24 -6.31 1.63
N ASN A 177 18.25 -5.05 2.04
CA ASN A 177 17.21 -4.06 1.75
C ASN A 177 17.75 -2.80 1.08
N LEU A 178 18.93 -2.86 0.48
CA LEU A 178 19.57 -1.70 -0.17
C LEU A 178 18.67 -1.06 -1.23
N VAL A 179 17.97 -1.88 -2.01
CA VAL A 179 17.03 -1.41 -3.04
C VAL A 179 15.81 -0.71 -2.41
N LEU A 180 15.31 -1.24 -1.29
CA LEU A 180 14.15 -0.69 -0.60
C LEU A 180 14.49 0.61 0.12
N LEU A 181 15.65 0.69 0.76
CA LEU A 181 16.13 1.87 1.46
C LEU A 181 16.45 3.05 0.52
N ALA A 182 16.66 2.77 -0.77
CA ALA A 182 16.78 3.81 -1.79
C ALA A 182 15.43 4.48 -2.12
N THR A 183 14.30 3.89 -1.71
CA THR A 183 12.97 4.45 -1.93
C THR A 183 12.55 5.33 -0.74
N PRO A 184 11.96 6.52 -0.98
CA PRO A 184 11.61 7.47 0.08
C PRO A 184 10.42 7.01 0.95
N ILE A 185 9.77 5.93 0.56
CA ILE A 185 8.61 5.32 1.24
C ILE A 185 9.04 4.29 2.30
N CYS A 186 10.34 3.99 2.38
CA CYS A 186 10.92 3.06 3.34
C CYS A 186 11.88 3.80 4.27
N THR A 187 11.80 3.49 5.55
CA THR A 187 12.71 4.00 6.57
C THR A 187 13.38 2.84 7.30
N GLY A 188 14.65 3.01 7.65
CA GLY A 188 15.41 1.97 8.35
C GLY A 188 15.92 2.44 9.68
N THR A 189 15.42 1.92 10.79
CA THR A 189 15.84 2.31 12.16
C THR A 189 16.16 1.07 12.98
N GLY A 190 17.27 1.08 13.72
CA GLY A 190 17.61 -0.04 14.63
C GLY A 190 17.89 -1.38 13.94
N GLY A 191 18.25 -1.38 12.66
CA GLY A 191 18.50 -2.60 11.90
C GLY A 191 17.29 -3.17 11.17
N SER A 192 16.09 -2.65 11.44
CA SER A 192 14.83 -3.00 10.76
C SER A 192 14.49 -2.00 9.65
N VAL A 193 13.78 -2.44 8.60
CA VAL A 193 13.25 -1.62 7.52
C VAL A 193 11.73 -1.70 7.53
N THR A 194 11.06 -0.54 7.56
CA THR A 194 9.61 -0.45 7.45
C THR A 194 9.23 0.50 6.33
N CYS A 195 8.24 0.10 5.53
CA CYS A 195 7.75 0.87 4.40
C CYS A 195 6.26 1.14 4.54
N THR A 196 5.88 2.39 4.32
CA THR A 196 4.50 2.88 4.43
C THR A 196 3.97 3.21 3.05
N PHE A 197 2.94 2.49 2.61
CA PHE A 197 2.21 2.79 1.40
C PHE A 197 0.93 3.54 1.72
N HIS A 198 0.69 4.61 0.97
CA HIS A 198 -0.58 5.31 0.95
C HIS A 198 -1.12 5.31 -0.49
N ARG A 199 -2.37 4.89 -0.68
CA ARG A 199 -3.04 4.96 -1.98
C ARG A 199 -4.49 5.41 -1.83
N GLN A 200 -4.92 6.24 -2.77
CA GLN A 200 -6.25 6.81 -2.81
C GLN A 200 -6.92 6.54 -4.15
N VAL A 201 -8.23 6.29 -4.12
CA VAL A 201 -9.07 6.23 -5.32
C VAL A 201 -10.35 7.01 -5.03
N SER A 202 -10.80 7.78 -6.01
CA SER A 202 -12.03 8.56 -5.91
C SER A 202 -12.92 8.36 -7.12
N MET A 203 -14.24 8.33 -6.90
CA MET A 203 -15.25 8.23 -7.95
C MET A 203 -16.42 9.17 -7.64
N ARG A 204 -17.04 9.69 -8.68
CA ARG A 204 -18.19 10.58 -8.56
C ARG A 204 -19.46 9.76 -8.35
N VAL A 205 -20.31 10.23 -7.45
CA VAL A 205 -21.65 9.71 -7.22
C VAL A 205 -22.67 10.84 -7.39
N MET A 206 -23.85 10.51 -7.89
CA MET A 206 -24.97 11.44 -7.98
C MET A 206 -25.57 11.61 -6.57
N ASN A 207 -25.80 12.86 -6.16
CA ASN A 207 -26.36 13.20 -4.85
C ASN A 207 -27.83 13.60 -4.98
#